data_AF-F0Q5Z9-F1
#
_entry.id   AF-F0Q5Z9-F1
#
_cell.length_a   1.000
_cell.length_b   1.000
_cell.length_c   1.000
_cell.angle_alpha   90.00
_cell.angle_beta   90.00
_cell.angle_gamma   90.00
#
_symmetry.space_group_name_H-M   'P 1'
#
loop_
_entity.id
_entity.type
_entity.pdbx_description
1 polymer ?
#
loop_
_entity_poly.entity_id
_entity_poly.type
_entity_poly.pdbx_seq_one_letter_code
_entity_poly.pdbx_strand_id
1 'polypeptide(L)'
;MSEELSLHQRRRRPTPAELQGIPWLAALAPAERDRAMDALVVGDAQVGDFVCRRGRPVTYWFGVVEGLLKMSTDNAQGQTMTFAGVPPGGWFGEGTAVKREPYRYDIQALRRSVVAGLPIDTFHWLLDHSLGFNRFVMQQLNERLGQFIAAREIERLGSPDARVARGLAALFNPLLYPGVGHVLRITQQELGYLVGLSRQRVNEALAALQAQGAIRVEYGGLRVLDLQALRESVFAAAAGDGVPPAGTPPAKPVPRRTPRHHPVRGAARA
;
A
#
# COMPACT_ATOMS: atom_id res chain seq x y z
N MET A 1 7.20 -28.68 25.18
CA MET A 1 6.90 -27.54 24.30
C MET A 1 8.01 -27.47 23.28
N SER A 2 7.72 -27.80 22.01
CA SER A 2 8.72 -27.63 20.94
C SER A 2 8.91 -26.13 20.75
N GLU A 3 10.12 -25.60 20.96
CA GLU A 3 10.41 -24.22 20.56
C GLU A 3 10.27 -24.14 19.04
N GLU A 4 9.17 -23.54 18.57
CA GLU A 4 9.01 -23.29 17.15
C GLU A 4 10.12 -22.33 16.69
N LEU A 5 10.93 -22.80 15.73
CA LEU A 5 12.02 -22.01 15.16
C LEU A 5 11.48 -20.69 14.60
N SER A 6 12.13 -19.58 14.95
CA SER A 6 11.82 -18.26 14.39
C SER A 6 11.93 -18.28 12.86
N LEU A 7 11.21 -17.38 12.18
CA LEU A 7 11.29 -17.24 10.72
C LEU A 7 12.74 -17.10 10.22
N HIS A 8 13.58 -16.37 10.98
CA HIS A 8 15.00 -16.22 10.66
C HIS A 8 15.76 -17.56 10.71
N GLN A 9 15.48 -18.41 11.68
CA GLN A 9 16.12 -19.74 11.81
C GLN A 9 15.66 -20.72 10.73
N ARG A 10 14.47 -20.52 10.16
CA ARG A 10 13.91 -21.35 9.08
C ARG A 10 14.35 -20.95 7.68
N ARG A 11 15.31 -20.02 7.55
CA ARG A 11 15.78 -19.54 6.25
C ARG A 11 16.61 -20.58 5.51
N ARG A 12 16.42 -20.66 4.19
CA ARG A 12 17.12 -21.57 3.26
C ARG A 12 17.48 -20.83 1.98
N ARG A 13 18.23 -21.51 1.10
CA ARG A 13 18.43 -21.01 -0.26
C ARG A 13 17.11 -21.05 -1.04
N PRO A 14 16.87 -20.09 -1.95
CA PRO A 14 15.74 -20.13 -2.86
C PRO A 14 15.88 -21.30 -3.84
N THR A 15 14.74 -21.87 -4.24
CA THR A 15 14.65 -22.80 -5.36
C THR A 15 14.68 -22.04 -6.69
N PRO A 16 14.98 -22.71 -7.83
CA PRO A 16 14.95 -22.06 -9.14
C PRO A 16 13.61 -21.40 -9.48
N ALA A 17 12.49 -22.00 -9.08
CA ALA A 17 11.15 -21.45 -9.30
C ALA A 17 10.91 -20.17 -8.49
N GLU A 18 11.38 -20.11 -7.25
CA GLU A 18 11.26 -18.91 -6.41
C GLU A 18 12.11 -17.75 -6.94
N LEU A 19 13.30 -18.04 -7.50
CA LEU A 19 14.15 -17.04 -8.15
C LEU A 19 13.46 -16.39 -9.36
N GLN A 20 12.70 -17.16 -10.15
CA GLN A 20 11.93 -16.62 -11.28
C GLN A 20 10.85 -15.62 -10.85
N GLY A 21 10.36 -15.73 -9.60
CA GLY A 21 9.40 -14.80 -9.02
C GLY A 21 10.00 -13.49 -8.52
N ILE A 22 11.33 -13.30 -8.59
CA ILE A 22 12.01 -12.09 -8.13
C ILE A 22 12.24 -11.13 -9.31
N PRO A 23 11.46 -10.03 -9.42
CA PRO A 23 11.41 -9.23 -10.65
C PRO A 23 12.72 -8.50 -10.97
N TRP A 24 13.47 -8.06 -9.95
CA TRP A 24 14.67 -7.26 -10.14
C TRP A 24 15.90 -8.08 -10.57
N LEU A 25 15.89 -9.41 -10.43
CA LEU A 25 17.01 -10.25 -10.90
C LEU A 25 17.19 -10.16 -12.42
N ALA A 26 16.08 -10.04 -13.16
CA ALA A 26 16.11 -9.91 -14.62
C ALA A 26 16.75 -8.59 -15.09
N ALA A 27 16.73 -7.54 -14.25
CA ALA A 27 17.33 -6.25 -14.55
C ALA A 27 18.85 -6.22 -14.32
N LEU A 28 19.42 -7.25 -13.68
CA LEU A 28 20.85 -7.32 -13.36
C LEU A 28 21.68 -7.88 -14.51
N ALA A 29 22.91 -7.38 -14.64
CA ALA A 29 23.93 -8.02 -15.46
C ALA A 29 24.31 -9.40 -14.88
N PRO A 30 24.87 -10.33 -15.68
CA PRO A 30 25.12 -11.70 -15.21
C PRO A 30 25.91 -11.80 -13.89
N ALA A 31 27.04 -11.10 -13.77
CA ALA A 31 27.86 -11.16 -12.56
C ALA A 31 27.17 -10.57 -11.30
N GLU A 32 26.36 -9.52 -11.48
CA GLU A 32 25.56 -8.92 -10.41
C GLU A 32 24.45 -9.88 -9.96
N ARG A 33 23.84 -10.57 -10.93
CA ARG A 33 22.77 -11.55 -10.72
C ARG A 33 23.28 -12.76 -9.96
N ASP A 34 24.42 -13.31 -10.34
CA ASP A 34 25.03 -14.46 -9.67
C ASP A 34 25.33 -14.12 -8.21
N ARG A 35 25.94 -12.96 -7.96
CA ARG A 35 26.21 -12.47 -6.60
C ARG A 35 24.92 -12.29 -5.78
N ALA A 36 23.87 -11.75 -6.38
CA ALA A 36 22.59 -11.58 -5.72
C ALA A 36 21.95 -12.93 -5.39
N MET A 37 21.96 -13.87 -6.34
CA MET A 37 21.41 -15.23 -6.18
C MET A 37 22.14 -16.03 -5.09
N ASP A 38 23.46 -15.89 -4.99
CA ASP A 38 24.26 -16.53 -3.94
C ASP A 38 23.95 -16.00 -2.53
N ALA A 39 23.56 -14.73 -2.42
CA ALA A 39 23.25 -14.07 -1.16
C ALA A 39 21.78 -14.21 -0.73
N LEU A 40 20.86 -14.41 -1.67
CA LEU A 40 19.43 -14.48 -1.41
C LEU A 40 19.08 -15.65 -0.48
N VAL A 41 18.17 -15.37 0.45
CA VAL A 41 17.57 -16.37 1.34
C VAL A 41 16.07 -16.30 1.27
N VAL A 42 15.41 -17.42 1.54
CA VAL A 42 13.95 -17.53 1.60
C VAL A 42 13.54 -18.17 2.92
N GLY A 43 12.45 -17.69 3.52
CA GLY A 43 11.84 -18.28 4.71
C GLY A 43 10.33 -18.45 4.57
N ASP A 44 9.80 -19.55 5.10
CA ASP A 44 8.38 -19.82 5.16
C ASP A 44 7.75 -19.13 6.38
N ALA A 45 6.99 -18.06 6.18
CA ALA A 45 6.26 -17.37 7.23
C ALA A 45 4.89 -18.02 7.47
N GLN A 46 4.57 -18.32 8.73
CA GLN A 46 3.25 -18.77 9.15
C GLN A 46 2.30 -17.57 9.34
N VAL A 47 1.01 -17.85 9.42
CA VAL A 47 0.01 -16.81 9.70
C VAL A 47 0.33 -16.10 11.01
N GLY A 48 0.42 -14.78 10.99
CA GLY A 48 0.75 -13.97 12.17
C GLY A 48 2.23 -13.75 12.42
N ASP A 49 3.13 -14.47 11.74
CA ASP A 49 4.58 -14.26 11.85
C ASP A 49 4.95 -12.82 11.47
N PHE A 50 5.89 -12.24 12.22
CA PHE A 50 6.49 -10.96 11.89
C PHE A 50 7.76 -11.17 11.09
N VAL A 51 7.78 -10.66 9.85
CA VAL A 51 8.97 -10.66 8.98
C VAL A 51 9.99 -9.64 9.46
N CYS A 52 9.52 -8.45 9.82
CA CYS A 52 10.31 -7.45 10.51
C CYS A 52 9.44 -6.71 11.53
N ARG A 53 10.10 -6.11 12.52
CA ARG A 53 9.43 -5.33 13.57
C ARG A 53 9.98 -3.91 13.61
N ARG A 54 9.10 -2.96 13.87
CA ARG A 54 9.44 -1.55 14.05
C ARG A 54 10.53 -1.39 15.12
N GLY A 55 11.48 -0.50 14.85
CA GLY A 55 12.60 -0.18 15.73
C GLY A 55 13.73 -1.22 15.72
N ARG A 56 13.57 -2.38 15.07
CA ARG A 56 14.67 -3.33 14.90
C ARG A 56 15.63 -2.85 13.81
N PRO A 57 16.96 -3.10 13.95
CA PRO A 57 17.92 -2.79 12.90
C PRO A 57 17.53 -3.44 11.57
N VAL A 58 17.78 -2.75 10.46
CA VAL A 58 17.63 -3.32 9.13
C VAL A 58 18.65 -4.44 8.93
N THR A 59 18.19 -5.55 8.37
CA THR A 59 18.99 -6.77 8.17
C THR A 59 18.90 -7.26 6.74
N TYR A 60 17.70 -7.15 6.15
CA TYR A 60 17.42 -7.55 4.78
C TYR A 60 16.51 -6.52 4.13
N TRP A 61 16.61 -6.44 2.81
CA TRP A 61 15.53 -5.95 1.98
C TRP A 61 14.66 -7.15 1.57
N PHE A 62 13.35 -7.05 1.73
CA PHE A 62 12.47 -8.22 1.68
C PHE A 62 11.52 -8.18 0.47
N GLY A 63 11.17 -9.37 -0.02
CA GLY A 63 10.22 -9.58 -1.09
C GLY A 63 9.27 -10.74 -0.81
N VAL A 64 8.06 -10.66 -1.34
CA VAL A 64 7.05 -11.73 -1.23
C VAL A 64 7.12 -12.59 -2.48
N VAL A 65 7.45 -13.86 -2.33
CA VAL A 65 7.43 -14.84 -3.43
C VAL A 65 6.04 -15.46 -3.54
N GLU A 66 5.44 -15.82 -2.41
CA GLU A 66 4.07 -16.33 -2.33
C GLU A 66 3.39 -15.80 -1.06
N GLY A 67 2.07 -15.68 -1.08
CA GLY A 67 1.27 -15.36 0.09
C GLY A 67 0.78 -13.91 0.09
N LEU A 68 0.63 -13.33 1.29
CA LEU A 68 0.20 -11.95 1.46
C LEU A 68 0.70 -11.42 2.80
N LEU A 69 1.42 -10.30 2.75
CA LEU A 69 1.88 -9.61 3.94
C LEU A 69 1.09 -8.31 4.16
N LYS A 70 1.03 -7.88 5.42
CA LYS A 70 0.47 -6.60 5.87
C LYS A 70 1.60 -5.75 6.45
N MET A 71 1.71 -4.52 5.96
CA MET A 71 2.56 -3.48 6.53
C MET A 71 1.74 -2.60 7.45
N SER A 72 2.13 -2.50 8.72
CA SER A 72 1.37 -1.75 9.73
C SER A 72 2.27 -1.10 10.78
N THR A 73 1.71 -0.20 11.57
CA THR A 73 2.27 0.19 12.87
C THR A 73 1.17 0.14 13.91
N ASP A 74 1.54 -0.14 15.15
CA ASP A 74 0.67 0.12 16.28
C ASP A 74 0.86 1.56 16.77
N ASN A 75 -0.23 2.20 17.18
CA ASN A 75 -0.18 3.50 17.86
C ASN A 75 -0.01 3.30 19.39
N ALA A 76 0.18 4.39 20.13
CA ALA A 76 0.39 4.35 21.59
C ALA A 76 -0.79 3.74 22.37
N GLN A 77 -1.98 3.64 21.75
CA GLN A 77 -3.20 3.08 22.34
C GLN A 77 -3.42 1.62 21.90
N GLY A 78 -2.45 1.01 21.21
CA GLY A 78 -2.51 -0.37 20.72
C GLY A 78 -3.39 -0.57 19.49
N GLN A 79 -3.87 0.50 18.85
CA GLN A 79 -4.60 0.37 17.58
C GLN A 79 -3.61 0.22 16.43
N THR A 80 -3.80 -0.84 15.65
CA THR A 80 -3.01 -1.10 14.45
C THR A 80 -3.50 -0.26 13.28
N MET A 81 -2.61 0.55 12.72
CA MET A 81 -2.81 1.26 11.46
C MET A 81 -2.10 0.50 10.33
N THR A 82 -2.87 0.02 9.35
CA THR A 82 -2.33 -0.62 8.15
C THR A 82 -1.97 0.45 7.11
N PHE A 83 -0.76 0.34 6.55
CA PHE A 83 -0.27 1.19 5.47
C PHE A 83 -0.48 0.58 4.10
N ALA A 84 -0.18 -0.72 3.95
CA ALA A 84 -0.25 -1.42 2.68
C ALA A 84 -0.35 -2.93 2.86
N GLY A 85 -0.92 -3.61 1.86
CA GLY A 85 -0.70 -5.03 1.63
C GLY A 85 0.47 -5.23 0.67
N VAL A 86 1.22 -6.30 0.85
CA VAL A 86 2.30 -6.70 -0.05
C VAL A 86 1.98 -8.09 -0.62
N PRO A 87 1.41 -8.16 -1.83
CA PRO A 87 1.13 -9.43 -2.53
C PRO A 87 2.40 -9.97 -3.22
N PRO A 88 2.33 -11.16 -3.86
CA PRO A 88 3.47 -11.77 -4.55
C PRO A 88 4.12 -10.87 -5.62
N GLY A 89 5.44 -10.94 -5.71
CA GLY A 89 6.28 -10.05 -6.51
C GLY A 89 6.59 -8.72 -5.82
N GLY A 90 5.89 -8.38 -4.73
CA GLY A 90 6.09 -7.16 -3.97
C GLY A 90 7.36 -7.17 -3.12
N TRP A 91 8.23 -6.18 -3.35
CA TRP A 91 9.43 -5.91 -2.55
C TRP A 91 9.28 -4.62 -1.75
N PHE A 92 9.64 -4.63 -0.48
CA PHE A 92 9.43 -3.54 0.47
C PHE A 92 10.65 -3.30 1.36
N GLY A 93 10.73 -2.11 1.98
CA GLY A 93 11.83 -1.76 2.89
C GLY A 93 12.94 -0.96 2.23
N GLU A 94 12.84 -0.68 0.93
CA GLU A 94 13.77 0.13 0.14
C GLU A 94 14.15 1.45 0.81
N GLY A 95 13.17 2.22 1.32
CA GLY A 95 13.46 3.49 1.99
C GLY A 95 14.23 3.34 3.32
N THR A 96 14.03 2.22 4.03
CA THR A 96 14.78 1.87 5.24
C THR A 96 16.17 1.35 4.89
N ALA A 97 16.26 0.49 3.88
CA ALA A 97 17.48 -0.14 3.41
C ALA A 97 18.47 0.91 2.90
N VAL A 98 18.05 1.81 2.01
CA VAL A 98 18.89 2.88 1.45
C VAL A 98 19.54 3.75 2.54
N LYS A 99 18.83 4.02 3.64
CA LYS A 99 19.32 4.87 4.73
C LYS A 99 20.05 4.11 5.84
N ARG A 100 20.08 2.77 5.79
CA ARG A 100 20.55 1.91 6.90
C ARG A 100 19.88 2.24 8.24
N GLU A 101 18.60 2.60 8.21
CA GLU A 101 17.83 2.95 9.42
C GLU A 101 17.15 1.71 10.03
N PRO A 102 16.73 1.76 11.31
CA PRO A 102 15.80 0.77 11.84
C PRO A 102 14.48 0.73 11.05
N TYR A 103 13.82 -0.42 11.00
CA TYR A 103 12.51 -0.54 10.37
C TYR A 103 11.51 0.42 11.02
N ARG A 104 10.72 1.12 10.20
CA ARG A 104 9.74 2.12 10.67
C ARG A 104 8.33 1.54 10.86
N TYR A 105 8.14 0.28 10.52
CA TYR A 105 6.86 -0.42 10.54
C TYR A 105 7.07 -1.90 10.81
N ASP A 106 5.98 -2.58 11.14
CA ASP A 106 5.88 -4.02 11.25
C ASP A 106 5.41 -4.62 9.93
N ILE A 107 5.90 -5.83 9.64
CA ILE A 107 5.44 -6.62 8.51
C ILE A 107 4.98 -7.97 9.04
N GLN A 108 3.70 -8.28 8.82
CA GLN A 108 3.07 -9.49 9.33
C GLN A 108 2.50 -10.32 8.19
N ALA A 109 2.67 -11.63 8.24
CA ALA A 109 2.03 -12.55 7.30
C ALA A 109 0.54 -12.71 7.60
N LEU A 110 -0.33 -12.40 6.63
CA LEU A 110 -1.79 -12.59 6.76
C LEU A 110 -2.22 -14.03 6.45
N ARG A 111 -1.38 -14.76 5.72
CA ARG A 111 -1.51 -16.18 5.41
C ARG A 111 -0.12 -16.81 5.34
N ARG A 112 -0.05 -18.14 5.22
CA ARG A 112 1.23 -18.82 4.94
C ARG A 112 1.88 -18.19 3.71
N SER A 113 3.11 -17.71 3.87
CA SER A 113 3.80 -16.90 2.87
C SER A 113 5.24 -17.37 2.71
N VAL A 114 5.78 -17.20 1.52
CA VAL A 114 7.19 -17.44 1.21
C VAL A 114 7.85 -16.09 1.01
N VAL A 115 8.82 -15.76 1.86
CA VAL A 115 9.43 -14.43 1.91
C VAL A 115 10.91 -14.53 1.57
N ALA A 116 11.33 -13.80 0.53
CA ALA A 116 12.73 -13.63 0.17
C ALA A 116 13.35 -12.47 0.95
N GLY A 117 14.63 -12.61 1.29
CA GLY A 117 15.45 -11.57 1.91
C GLY A 117 16.79 -11.45 1.19
N LEU A 118 17.13 -10.23 0.77
CA LEU A 118 18.45 -9.86 0.30
C LEU A 118 19.22 -9.20 1.45
N PRO A 119 20.39 -9.73 1.88
CA PRO A 119 21.19 -9.11 2.93
C PRO A 119 21.50 -7.65 2.62
N ILE A 120 21.45 -6.79 3.65
CA ILE A 120 21.58 -5.34 3.45
C ILE A 120 22.91 -4.93 2.80
N ASP A 121 24.01 -5.62 3.09
CA ASP A 121 25.30 -5.33 2.46
C ASP A 121 25.32 -5.71 0.97
N THR A 122 24.64 -6.79 0.57
CA THR A 122 24.48 -7.12 -0.85
C THR A 122 23.56 -6.11 -1.55
N PHE A 123 22.52 -5.63 -0.87
CA PHE A 123 21.67 -4.54 -1.38
C PHE A 123 22.49 -3.28 -1.69
N HIS A 124 23.33 -2.84 -0.75
CA HIS A 124 24.19 -1.68 -0.97
C HIS A 124 25.25 -1.92 -2.04
N TRP A 125 25.85 -3.11 -2.07
CA TRP A 125 26.78 -3.45 -3.15
C TRP A 125 26.10 -3.33 -4.52
N LEU A 126 24.84 -3.79 -4.67
CA LEU A 126 24.10 -3.63 -5.92
C LEU A 126 23.80 -2.16 -6.24
N LEU A 127 23.53 -1.31 -5.24
CA LEU A 127 23.35 0.13 -5.48
C LEU A 127 24.64 0.78 -6.02
N ASP A 128 25.79 0.36 -5.52
CA ASP A 128 27.08 0.93 -5.93
C ASP A 128 27.53 0.45 -7.31
N HIS A 129 27.07 -0.74 -7.75
CA HIS A 129 27.64 -1.43 -8.91
C HIS A 129 26.65 -1.69 -10.06
N SER A 130 25.33 -1.69 -9.81
CA SER A 130 24.33 -2.08 -10.81
C SER A 130 23.39 -0.93 -11.18
N LEU A 131 23.53 -0.45 -12.42
CA LEU A 131 22.59 0.54 -12.98
C LEU A 131 21.17 -0.02 -13.12
N GLY A 132 21.04 -1.31 -13.46
CA GLY A 132 19.76 -2.00 -13.58
C GLY A 132 19.03 -2.06 -12.24
N PHE A 133 19.75 -2.43 -11.18
CA PHE A 133 19.20 -2.41 -9.82
C PHE A 133 18.80 -1.02 -9.36
N ASN A 134 19.65 -0.01 -9.59
CA ASN A 134 19.36 1.38 -9.25
C ASN A 134 18.07 1.88 -9.90
N ARG A 135 17.89 1.61 -11.20
CA ARG A 135 16.65 1.96 -11.92
C ARG A 135 15.42 1.28 -11.30
N PHE A 136 15.53 0.00 -10.96
CA PHE A 136 14.46 -0.72 -10.28
C PHE A 136 14.11 -0.07 -8.93
N VAL A 137 15.09 0.18 -8.06
CA VAL A 137 14.85 0.79 -6.74
C VAL A 137 14.25 2.20 -6.86
N MET A 138 14.72 3.02 -7.80
CA MET A 138 14.15 4.35 -8.06
C MET A 138 12.69 4.27 -8.50
N GLN A 139 12.36 3.32 -9.38
CA GLN A 139 10.98 3.09 -9.81
C GLN A 139 10.09 2.64 -8.65
N GLN A 140 10.56 1.71 -7.81
CA GLN A 140 9.84 1.28 -6.60
C GLN A 140 9.54 2.47 -5.68
N LEU A 141 10.53 3.33 -5.42
CA LEU A 141 10.35 4.52 -4.57
C LEU A 141 9.32 5.49 -5.17
N ASN A 142 9.36 5.73 -6.48
CA ASN A 142 8.42 6.60 -7.18
C ASN A 142 6.98 6.07 -7.10
N GLU A 143 6.78 4.78 -7.39
CA GLU A 143 5.46 4.14 -7.34
C GLU A 143 4.90 4.11 -5.92
N ARG A 144 5.74 3.88 -4.90
CA ARG A 144 5.34 3.94 -3.49
C ARG A 144 4.93 5.35 -3.07
N LEU A 145 5.62 6.38 -3.54
CA LEU A 145 5.22 7.76 -3.30
C LEU A 145 3.84 8.05 -3.93
N GLY A 146 3.61 7.60 -5.17
CA GLY A 146 2.31 7.70 -5.83
C GLY A 146 1.19 7.02 -5.04
N GLN A 147 1.42 5.79 -4.55
CA GLN A 147 0.47 5.09 -3.68
C GLN A 147 0.19 5.84 -2.38
N PHE A 148 1.21 6.42 -1.75
CA PHE A 148 1.04 7.19 -0.52
C PHE A 148 0.22 8.46 -0.73
N ILE A 149 0.47 9.20 -1.81
CA ILE A 149 -0.30 10.40 -2.17
C ILE A 149 -1.77 10.04 -2.42
N ALA A 150 -2.03 8.99 -3.19
CA ALA A 150 -3.39 8.51 -3.44
C ALA A 150 -4.10 8.07 -2.15
N ALA A 151 -3.40 7.34 -1.26
CA ALA A 151 -3.94 6.92 0.04
C ALA A 151 -4.37 8.10 0.92
N ARG A 152 -3.59 9.18 0.93
CA ARG A 152 -3.90 10.42 1.66
C ARG A 152 -5.13 11.15 1.11
N GLU A 153 -5.29 11.16 -0.21
CA GLU A 153 -6.48 11.76 -0.84
C GLU A 153 -7.76 11.04 -0.40
N ILE A 154 -7.72 9.71 -0.36
CA ILE A 154 -8.87 8.86 0.00
C ILE A 154 -9.26 9.01 1.47
N GLU A 155 -8.27 9.08 2.36
CA GLU A 155 -8.51 9.30 3.79
C GLU A 155 -9.30 10.60 4.04
N ARG A 156 -9.10 11.61 3.18
CA ARG A 156 -9.81 12.89 3.23
C ARG A 156 -11.24 12.83 2.67
N LEU A 157 -11.54 11.88 1.79
CA LEU A 157 -12.89 11.68 1.22
C LEU A 157 -13.85 10.97 2.19
N GLY A 158 -13.33 10.18 3.14
CA GLY A 158 -14.13 9.52 4.18
C GLY A 158 -15.10 8.44 3.70
N SER A 159 -15.10 8.08 2.41
CA SER A 159 -15.99 7.06 1.84
C SER A 159 -15.42 5.65 2.00
N PRO A 160 -16.09 4.73 2.73
CA PRO A 160 -15.64 3.35 2.87
C PRO A 160 -15.54 2.61 1.53
N ASP A 161 -16.45 2.89 0.60
CA ASP A 161 -16.50 2.20 -0.70
C ASP A 161 -15.32 2.65 -1.58
N ALA A 162 -15.03 3.96 -1.56
CA ALA A 162 -13.83 4.51 -2.19
C ALA A 162 -12.56 3.90 -1.58
N ARG A 163 -12.54 3.71 -0.26
CA ARG A 163 -11.42 3.08 0.44
C ARG A 163 -11.19 1.63 0.01
N VAL A 164 -12.26 0.84 -0.17
CA VAL A 164 -12.18 -0.53 -0.67
C VAL A 164 -11.68 -0.55 -2.11
N ALA A 165 -12.29 0.22 -3.01
CA ALA A 165 -11.92 0.22 -4.43
C ALA A 165 -10.48 0.64 -4.66
N ARG A 166 -10.04 1.68 -3.95
CA ARG A 166 -8.68 2.22 -4.10
C ARG A 166 -7.64 1.36 -3.42
N GLY A 167 -7.96 0.81 -2.25
CA GLY A 167 -7.14 -0.19 -1.59
C GLY A 167 -6.95 -1.40 -2.49
N LEU A 168 -8.01 -1.81 -3.20
CA LEU A 168 -7.92 -2.86 -4.20
C LEU A 168 -7.06 -2.44 -5.40
N ALA A 169 -7.31 -1.27 -6.00
CA ALA A 169 -6.54 -0.76 -7.13
C ALA A 169 -5.03 -0.67 -6.83
N ALA A 170 -4.66 -0.32 -5.59
CA ALA A 170 -3.27 -0.26 -5.17
C ALA A 170 -2.58 -1.63 -5.28
N LEU A 171 -3.27 -2.72 -4.96
CA LEU A 171 -2.74 -4.09 -5.03
C LEU A 171 -2.53 -4.60 -6.47
N PHE A 172 -3.00 -3.87 -7.48
CA PHE A 172 -2.81 -4.16 -8.90
C PHE A 172 -1.79 -3.23 -9.58
N ASN A 173 -0.95 -2.52 -8.82
CA ASN A 173 0.16 -1.77 -9.41
C ASN A 173 1.17 -2.75 -10.06
N PRO A 174 1.35 -2.75 -11.40
CA PRO A 174 2.13 -3.77 -12.09
C PRO A 174 3.63 -3.67 -11.83
N LEU A 175 4.12 -2.49 -11.43
CA LEU A 175 5.53 -2.25 -11.14
C LEU A 175 5.88 -2.70 -9.73
N LEU A 176 5.02 -2.40 -8.77
CA LEU A 176 5.20 -2.83 -7.39
C LEU A 176 4.88 -4.32 -7.20
N TYR A 177 3.87 -4.82 -7.89
CA TYR A 177 3.26 -6.14 -7.64
C TYR A 177 3.09 -6.96 -8.93
N PRO A 178 4.17 -7.25 -9.67
CA PRO A 178 4.10 -7.95 -10.95
C PRO A 178 3.53 -9.38 -10.85
N GLY A 179 3.52 -9.98 -9.65
CA GLY A 179 3.00 -11.33 -9.42
C GLY A 179 1.47 -11.46 -9.29
N VAL A 180 0.72 -10.34 -9.31
CA VAL A 180 -0.75 -10.37 -9.15
C VAL A 180 -1.49 -10.63 -10.47
N GLY A 181 -0.99 -10.12 -11.60
CA GLY A 181 -1.71 -10.19 -12.88
C GLY A 181 -3.10 -9.56 -12.80
N HIS A 182 -4.13 -10.26 -13.28
CA HIS A 182 -5.52 -9.77 -13.27
C HIS A 182 -6.41 -10.37 -12.17
N VAL A 183 -5.89 -11.34 -11.40
CA VAL A 183 -6.65 -12.02 -10.34
C VAL A 183 -5.88 -11.93 -9.04
N LEU A 184 -6.49 -11.29 -8.06
CA LEU A 184 -5.94 -11.21 -6.72
C LEU A 184 -6.61 -12.27 -5.85
N ARG A 185 -5.83 -13.25 -5.40
CA ARG A 185 -6.25 -14.18 -4.34
C ARG A 185 -6.27 -13.43 -3.02
N ILE A 186 -7.44 -12.93 -2.61
CA ILE A 186 -7.62 -12.22 -1.35
C ILE A 186 -9.00 -12.52 -0.78
N THR A 187 -9.04 -12.82 0.51
CA THR A 187 -10.32 -12.94 1.24
C THR A 187 -10.85 -11.57 1.62
N GLN A 188 -12.16 -11.46 1.83
CA GLN A 188 -12.77 -10.22 2.31
C GLN A 188 -12.22 -9.78 3.67
N GLN A 189 -11.84 -10.73 4.52
CA GLN A 189 -11.24 -10.46 5.83
C GLN A 189 -9.83 -9.87 5.68
N GLU A 190 -8.99 -10.45 4.82
CA GLU A 190 -7.67 -9.89 4.52
C GLU A 190 -7.79 -8.50 3.91
N LEU A 191 -8.69 -8.29 2.95
CA LEU A 191 -8.94 -6.97 2.39
C LEU A 191 -9.38 -5.99 3.49
N GLY A 192 -10.25 -6.42 4.42
CA GLY A 192 -10.62 -5.64 5.60
C GLY A 192 -9.44 -5.22 6.46
N TYR A 193 -8.48 -6.11 6.71
CA TYR A 193 -7.23 -5.76 7.40
C TYR A 193 -6.38 -4.75 6.62
N LEU A 194 -6.35 -4.86 5.29
CA LEU A 194 -5.58 -3.97 4.43
C LEU A 194 -6.17 -2.56 4.33
N VAL A 195 -7.49 -2.46 4.24
CA VAL A 195 -8.19 -1.18 4.09
C VAL A 195 -8.75 -0.66 5.41
N GLY A 196 -8.50 -1.32 6.54
CA GLY A 196 -8.95 -0.89 7.87
C GLY A 196 -10.48 -0.79 7.99
N LEU A 197 -11.20 -1.78 7.46
CA LEU A 197 -12.67 -1.89 7.52
C LEU A 197 -13.09 -3.27 8.02
N SER A 198 -14.33 -3.37 8.54
CA SER A 198 -14.90 -4.67 8.90
C SER A 198 -15.12 -5.54 7.65
N ARG A 199 -15.09 -6.86 7.81
CA ARG A 199 -15.40 -7.80 6.74
C ARG A 199 -16.78 -7.54 6.11
N GLN A 200 -17.77 -7.23 6.93
CA GLN A 200 -19.12 -6.91 6.45
C GLN A 200 -19.09 -5.69 5.53
N ARG A 201 -18.42 -4.60 5.94
CA ARG A 201 -18.35 -3.39 5.12
C ARG A 201 -17.60 -3.61 3.81
N VAL A 202 -16.53 -4.42 3.85
CA VAL A 202 -15.83 -4.83 2.63
C VAL A 202 -16.73 -5.63 1.70
N ASN A 203 -17.53 -6.55 2.23
CA ASN A 203 -18.46 -7.34 1.42
C ASN A 203 -19.50 -6.45 0.71
N GLU A 204 -20.09 -5.49 1.43
CA GLU A 204 -21.04 -4.51 0.87
C GLU A 204 -20.39 -3.70 -0.28
N ALA A 205 -19.19 -3.18 -0.06
CA ALA A 205 -18.48 -2.41 -1.08
C ALA A 205 -18.08 -3.26 -2.30
N LEU A 206 -17.64 -4.51 -2.09
CA LEU A 206 -17.32 -5.43 -3.20
C LEU A 206 -18.58 -5.78 -4.01
N ALA A 207 -19.73 -5.94 -3.37
CA ALA A 207 -21.00 -6.16 -4.07
C ALA A 207 -21.38 -4.97 -4.95
N ALA A 208 -21.22 -3.74 -4.44
CA ALA A 208 -21.46 -2.52 -5.20
C ALA A 208 -20.50 -2.39 -6.40
N LEU A 209 -19.20 -2.65 -6.19
CA LEU A 209 -18.18 -2.68 -7.24
C LEU A 209 -18.49 -3.70 -8.34
N GLN A 210 -18.97 -4.88 -7.96
CA GLN A 210 -19.36 -5.92 -8.90
C GLN A 210 -20.61 -5.54 -9.69
N ALA A 211 -21.62 -4.94 -9.04
CA ALA A 211 -22.83 -4.46 -9.70
C ALA A 211 -22.53 -3.38 -10.75
N GLN A 212 -21.47 -2.60 -10.54
CA GLN A 212 -20.97 -1.59 -11.49
C GLN A 212 -20.04 -2.16 -12.56
N GLY A 213 -19.75 -3.46 -12.54
CA GLY A 213 -18.87 -4.11 -13.51
C GLY A 213 -17.38 -3.80 -13.36
N ALA A 214 -16.96 -3.16 -12.26
CA ALA A 214 -15.54 -2.85 -12.03
C ALA A 214 -14.72 -4.10 -11.65
N ILE A 215 -15.36 -5.07 -11.00
CA ILE A 215 -14.74 -6.32 -10.56
C ILE A 215 -15.67 -7.51 -10.81
N ARG A 216 -15.09 -8.71 -10.71
CA ARG A 216 -15.81 -9.98 -10.57
C ARG A 216 -15.26 -10.73 -9.37
N VAL A 217 -16.11 -11.08 -8.42
CA VAL A 217 -15.74 -11.96 -7.30
C VAL A 217 -15.67 -13.39 -7.82
N GLU A 218 -14.57 -14.08 -7.49
CA GLU A 218 -14.32 -15.47 -7.90
C GLU A 218 -14.06 -16.31 -6.64
N TYR A 219 -14.09 -17.65 -6.76
CA TYR A 219 -13.79 -18.50 -5.60
C TYR A 219 -12.35 -18.26 -5.11
N GLY A 220 -12.21 -17.82 -3.86
CA GLY A 220 -10.90 -17.56 -3.24
C GLY A 220 -10.21 -16.26 -3.65
N GLY A 221 -10.91 -15.35 -4.34
CA GLY A 221 -10.32 -14.07 -4.74
C GLY A 221 -11.27 -13.18 -5.54
N LEU A 222 -10.68 -12.31 -6.35
CA LEU A 222 -11.44 -11.48 -7.29
C LEU A 222 -10.58 -11.16 -8.53
N ARG A 223 -11.28 -10.82 -9.60
CA ARG A 223 -10.72 -10.27 -10.84
C ARG A 223 -11.10 -8.80 -10.97
N VAL A 224 -10.12 -7.98 -11.31
CA VAL A 224 -10.39 -6.59 -11.72
C VAL A 224 -10.73 -6.57 -13.20
N LEU A 225 -11.90 -6.02 -13.54
CA LEU A 225 -12.37 -5.85 -14.92
C LEU A 225 -12.02 -4.47 -15.45
N ASP A 226 -12.10 -3.45 -14.59
CA ASP A 226 -11.75 -2.08 -14.90
C ASP A 226 -10.94 -1.47 -13.75
N LEU A 227 -9.60 -1.42 -13.93
CA LEU A 227 -8.70 -0.83 -12.95
C LEU A 227 -8.84 0.69 -12.86
N GLN A 228 -9.24 1.35 -13.95
CA GLN A 228 -9.39 2.80 -13.98
C GLN A 228 -10.66 3.22 -13.23
N ALA A 229 -11.75 2.48 -13.38
CA ALA A 229 -12.95 2.66 -12.58
C ALA A 229 -12.63 2.59 -11.07
N LEU A 230 -11.81 1.62 -10.62
CA LEU A 230 -11.37 1.55 -9.22
C LEU A 230 -10.48 2.74 -8.79
N ARG A 231 -9.76 3.36 -9.73
CA ARG A 231 -8.89 4.54 -9.55
C ARG A 231 -9.57 5.89 -9.80
N GLU A 232 -10.82 5.93 -10.17
CA GLU A 232 -11.53 7.21 -10.38
C GLU A 232 -12.76 7.30 -9.49
N SER A 233 -13.36 6.16 -9.20
CA SER A 233 -14.62 6.02 -8.50
C SER A 233 -14.80 6.93 -7.29
N VAL A 234 -15.59 7.97 -7.53
CA VAL A 234 -16.46 8.61 -6.56
C VAL A 234 -17.74 7.77 -6.56
N PHE A 235 -17.81 6.74 -5.72
CA PHE A 235 -19.03 5.94 -5.64
C PHE A 235 -20.15 6.82 -5.08
N ALA A 236 -21.21 6.99 -5.86
CA ALA A 236 -22.46 7.48 -5.32
C ALA A 236 -22.87 6.54 -4.19
N ALA A 237 -22.94 7.07 -2.96
CA ALA A 237 -23.43 6.31 -1.82
C ALA A 237 -24.78 5.70 -2.21
N ALA A 238 -24.92 4.38 -2.05
CA ALA A 238 -26.23 3.76 -2.15
C ALA A 238 -27.18 4.51 -1.22
N ALA A 239 -28.26 5.07 -1.79
CA ALA A 239 -29.27 5.79 -1.06
C ALA A 239 -29.84 4.88 0.04
N GLY A 240 -29.52 5.21 1.29
CA GLY A 240 -30.05 4.58 2.49
C GLY A 240 -30.27 5.65 3.55
N ASP A 241 -31.53 6.07 3.68
CA ASP A 241 -32.17 6.78 4.78
C ASP A 241 -31.37 7.88 5.48
N GLY A 242 -31.35 9.06 4.86
CA GLY A 242 -30.99 10.32 5.51
C GLY A 242 -32.05 11.37 5.19
N VAL A 243 -32.87 11.72 6.18
CA VAL A 243 -33.77 12.88 6.15
C VAL A 243 -32.99 14.09 5.61
N PRO A 244 -33.49 14.82 4.59
CA PRO A 244 -32.78 15.97 4.04
C PRO A 244 -32.57 17.03 5.13
N PRO A 245 -31.39 17.67 5.22
CA PRO A 245 -31.17 18.75 6.17
C PRO A 245 -32.16 19.87 5.88
N ALA A 246 -32.85 20.33 6.93
CA ALA A 246 -33.79 21.45 6.85
C ALA A 246 -33.11 22.64 6.18
N GLY A 247 -33.71 23.11 5.09
CA GLY A 247 -33.22 24.23 4.30
C GLY A 247 -32.93 25.44 5.19
N THR A 248 -31.78 26.06 4.96
CA THR A 248 -31.40 27.32 5.57
C THR A 248 -32.49 28.36 5.27
N PRO A 249 -33.08 29.03 6.28
CA PRO A 249 -34.06 30.08 6.01
C PRO A 249 -33.40 31.26 5.29
N PRO A 250 -34.11 31.95 4.38
CA PRO A 250 -33.55 33.04 3.59
C PRO A 250 -33.07 34.17 4.50
N ALA A 251 -31.89 34.72 4.17
CA ALA A 251 -31.30 35.84 4.86
C ALA A 251 -32.21 37.08 4.81
N LYS A 252 -32.43 37.71 5.97
CA LYS A 252 -33.15 39.00 6.06
C LYS A 252 -32.40 40.09 5.30
N PRO A 253 -33.08 40.96 4.52
CA PRO A 253 -32.42 42.04 3.80
C PRO A 253 -31.82 43.07 4.77
N VAL A 254 -30.55 43.41 4.54
CA VAL A 254 -29.80 44.45 5.26
C VAL A 254 -30.30 45.83 4.77
N PRO A 255 -30.65 46.78 5.66
CA PRO A 255 -31.07 48.11 5.24
C PRO A 255 -29.88 48.91 4.67
N ARG A 256 -30.07 49.47 3.47
CA ARG A 256 -29.09 50.35 2.80
C ARG A 256 -28.85 51.61 3.63
N ARG A 257 -27.62 51.82 4.10
CA ARG A 257 -27.17 53.11 4.65
C ARG A 257 -26.88 54.07 3.50
N THR A 258 -27.55 55.22 3.51
CA THR A 258 -27.26 56.37 2.64
C THR A 258 -25.88 56.97 2.98
N PRO A 259 -25.06 57.34 1.97
CA PRO A 259 -23.75 57.91 2.23
C PRO A 259 -23.85 59.37 2.70
N ARG A 260 -23.21 59.70 3.83
CA ARG A 260 -23.00 61.08 4.29
C ARG A 260 -21.76 61.65 3.60
N HIS A 261 -21.95 62.80 2.94
CA HIS A 261 -20.88 63.64 2.40
C HIS A 261 -19.95 64.16 3.51
N HIS A 262 -18.64 64.08 3.28
CA HIS A 262 -17.64 64.88 4.00
C HIS A 262 -16.75 65.62 3.00
N PRO A 263 -16.43 66.90 3.25
CA PRO A 263 -15.76 67.77 2.29
C PRO A 263 -14.23 67.56 2.27
N VAL A 264 -13.68 67.75 1.09
CA VAL A 264 -12.26 67.65 0.72
C VAL A 264 -11.47 68.82 1.30
N ARG A 265 -10.41 68.55 2.08
CA ARG A 265 -9.31 69.50 2.30
C ARG A 265 -8.14 69.12 1.40
N GLY A 266 -7.79 70.03 0.49
CA GLY A 266 -6.66 69.90 -0.41
C GLY A 266 -5.33 70.05 0.32
N ALA A 267 -4.35 69.25 -0.10
CA ALA A 267 -2.93 69.46 0.12
C ALA A 267 -2.28 69.57 -1.26
N ALA A 268 -1.62 70.70 -1.54
CA ALA A 268 -0.73 70.87 -2.67
C ALA A 268 0.72 70.94 -2.15
N ARG A 269 1.58 70.24 -2.88
CA ARG A 269 2.99 69.95 -2.63
C ARG A 269 3.89 71.18 -2.80
N ALA A 270 5.05 71.12 -2.15
CA ALA A 270 6.37 71.18 -2.81
C ALA A 270 7.30 70.21 -2.08
#